data_AF-A0A077WRM9-F1
#
_entry.id   AF-A0A077WRM9-F1
#
_cell.length_a   1.000
_cell.length_b   1.000
_cell.length_c   1.000
_cell.angle_alpha   90.00
_cell.angle_beta   90.00
_cell.angle_gamma   90.00
#
_symmetry.space_group_name_H-M   'P 1'
#
loop_
_entity.id
_entity.type
_entity.pdbx_description
1 polymer ?
#
loop_
_entity_poly.entity_id
_entity_poly.type
_entity_poly.pdbx_seq_one_letter_code
_entity_poly.pdbx_strand_id
1 'polypeptide(L)'
;MQLEPLLRYLEDLQHAKNDIQHLTNLNNNQFPRLQCINLDVNEISSWDQVAKLGCLQSLDILYLNGNNIPSIQSIAVNSFPKLEFLCVDHNQIKDWESLDVLNALSSLKRLRCKGNPIVAALSREQAMLQIVSRIKSLTVVEGNTVTPRERVDFERYYLKLCTKDGNTRQEIARLHPRFSELCQIHEKHDFGGRKTAEKSIKK
;
A
#
# COMPACT_ATOMS: atom_id res chain seq x y z
N MET A 1 6.55 -20.45 23.53
CA MET A 1 7.68 -21.39 23.42
C MET A 1 8.97 -20.57 23.51
N GLN A 2 9.87 -20.86 24.46
CA GLN A 2 11.04 -20.03 24.85
C GLN A 2 12.24 -20.09 23.89
N LEU A 3 12.04 -20.34 22.59
CA LEU A 3 13.14 -20.46 21.63
C LEU A 3 13.59 -19.11 21.05
N GLU A 4 12.81 -18.05 21.23
CA GLU A 4 13.08 -16.70 20.69
C GLU A 4 14.52 -16.19 20.92
N PRO A 5 15.13 -16.34 22.12
CA PRO A 5 16.50 -15.84 22.35
C PRO A 5 17.56 -16.54 21.49
N LEU A 6 17.29 -17.77 21.03
CA LEU A 6 18.22 -18.55 20.21
C LEU A 6 18.12 -18.22 18.72
N LEU A 7 17.04 -17.55 18.31
CA LEU A 7 16.73 -17.24 16.91
C LEU A 7 17.26 -15.86 16.46
N ARG A 8 18.32 -15.35 17.11
CA ARG A 8 18.92 -14.04 16.79
C ARG A 8 19.48 -13.91 15.37
N TYR A 9 19.72 -15.04 14.72
CA TYR A 9 20.24 -15.14 13.36
C TYR A 9 19.19 -15.56 12.34
N LEU A 10 17.93 -15.72 12.75
CA LEU A 10 16.87 -16.07 11.84
C LEU A 10 16.64 -14.94 10.83
N GLU A 11 16.77 -15.26 9.54
CA GLU A 11 16.59 -14.33 8.42
C GLU A 11 15.30 -14.60 7.65
N ASP A 12 14.84 -15.85 7.66
CA ASP A 12 13.65 -16.30 6.94
C ASP A 12 12.76 -17.15 7.87
N LEU A 13 11.49 -16.78 7.98
CA LEU A 13 10.48 -17.49 8.74
C LEU A 13 9.35 -17.98 7.84
N GLN A 14 9.23 -19.30 7.71
CA GLN A 14 8.23 -19.96 6.87
C GLN A 14 7.12 -20.58 7.73
N HIS A 15 5.93 -19.97 7.72
CA HIS A 15 4.74 -20.45 8.44
C HIS A 15 3.49 -20.46 7.55
N ALA A 16 3.67 -20.69 6.26
CA ALA A 16 2.55 -20.81 5.34
C ALA A 16 1.72 -22.09 5.59
N LYS A 17 0.43 -22.07 5.23
CA LYS A 17 -0.50 -23.22 5.28
C LYS A 17 -0.68 -23.77 6.69
N ASN A 18 -0.95 -22.88 7.64
CA ASN A 18 -1.33 -23.23 9.01
C ASN A 18 -2.64 -22.52 9.37
N ASP A 19 -3.07 -22.63 10.63
CA ASP A 19 -4.31 -22.01 11.12
C ASP A 19 -4.00 -20.76 11.97
N ILE A 20 -2.99 -19.98 11.59
CA ILE A 20 -2.58 -18.82 12.39
C ILE A 20 -3.65 -17.73 12.26
N GLN A 21 -4.37 -17.49 13.36
CA GLN A 21 -5.31 -16.37 13.49
C GLN A 21 -4.70 -15.20 14.28
N HIS A 22 -3.81 -15.50 15.23
CA HIS A 22 -3.29 -14.53 16.17
C HIS A 22 -1.76 -14.55 16.21
N LEU A 23 -1.16 -13.39 16.00
CA LEU A 23 0.27 -13.18 16.18
C LEU A 23 0.54 -12.68 17.59
N THR A 24 1.68 -13.06 18.15
CA THR A 24 2.16 -12.55 19.44
C THR A 24 2.76 -11.17 19.25
N ASN A 25 2.55 -10.27 20.23
CA ASN A 25 3.24 -8.99 20.23
C ASN A 25 4.74 -9.23 20.32
N LEU A 26 5.49 -8.67 19.37
CA LEU A 26 6.93 -8.67 19.41
C LEU A 26 7.42 -7.42 20.16
N ASN A 27 8.48 -7.60 20.93
CA ASN A 27 9.24 -6.52 21.55
C ASN A 27 10.32 -6.02 20.60
N ASN A 28 10.75 -4.78 20.81
CA ASN A 28 11.92 -4.24 20.11
C ASN A 28 13.13 -5.16 20.31
N ASN A 29 13.88 -5.39 19.24
CA ASN A 29 15.06 -6.26 19.15
C ASN A 29 14.81 -7.77 19.13
N GLN A 30 13.57 -8.25 19.14
CA GLN A 30 13.30 -9.64 18.76
C GLN A 30 13.51 -9.82 17.26
N PHE A 31 14.20 -10.92 16.88
CA PHE A 31 14.51 -11.26 15.50
C PHE A 31 15.21 -10.14 14.70
N PRO A 32 16.37 -9.63 15.16
CA PRO A 32 17.00 -8.43 14.59
C PRO A 32 17.46 -8.63 13.14
N ARG A 33 17.55 -9.87 12.65
CA ARG A 33 17.96 -10.20 11.29
C ARG A 33 16.83 -10.72 10.40
N LEU A 34 15.61 -10.84 10.91
CA LEU A 34 14.51 -11.41 10.15
C LEU A 34 14.13 -10.47 9.00
N GLN A 35 14.29 -10.97 7.78
CA GLN A 35 14.13 -10.25 6.52
C GLN A 35 12.89 -10.72 5.76
N CYS A 36 12.54 -11.99 5.88
CA CYS A 36 11.42 -12.58 5.16
C CYS A 36 10.47 -13.27 6.15
N ILE A 37 9.18 -12.95 6.05
CA ILE A 37 8.12 -13.69 6.74
C ILE A 37 7.12 -14.17 5.70
N ASN A 38 6.87 -15.46 5.71
CA ASN A 38 5.81 -16.08 4.93
C ASN A 38 4.67 -16.57 5.83
N LEU A 39 3.53 -15.89 5.75
CA LEU A 39 2.27 -16.20 6.43
C LEU A 39 1.15 -16.52 5.44
N ASP A 40 1.50 -16.96 4.22
CA ASP A 40 0.52 -17.35 3.21
C ASP A 40 -0.40 -18.47 3.70
N VAL A 41 -1.67 -18.42 3.31
CA VAL A 41 -2.69 -19.44 3.59
C VAL A 41 -2.78 -19.71 5.08
N ASN A 42 -3.15 -18.68 5.83
CA ASN A 42 -3.49 -18.75 7.24
C ASN A 42 -4.89 -18.16 7.45
N GLU A 43 -5.28 -17.92 8.70
CA GLU A 43 -6.60 -17.44 9.06
C GLU A 43 -6.56 -16.02 9.67
N ILE A 44 -5.56 -15.22 9.31
CA ILE A 44 -5.42 -13.85 9.80
C ILE A 44 -6.56 -13.00 9.24
N SER A 45 -7.41 -12.50 10.15
CA SER A 45 -8.64 -11.77 9.80
C SER A 45 -8.62 -10.30 10.22
N SER A 46 -7.49 -9.80 10.75
CA SER A 46 -7.32 -8.38 11.09
C SER A 46 -5.88 -7.92 10.85
N TRP A 47 -5.73 -6.70 10.30
CA TRP A 47 -4.45 -6.02 10.19
C TRP A 47 -3.79 -5.78 11.54
N ASP A 48 -4.55 -5.71 12.64
CA ASP A 48 -3.99 -5.56 13.99
C ASP A 48 -3.03 -6.70 14.35
N GLN A 49 -3.23 -7.90 13.81
CA GLN A 49 -2.30 -9.01 14.00
C GLN A 49 -1.01 -8.75 13.25
N VAL A 50 -1.11 -8.29 12.00
CA VAL A 50 0.04 -7.94 11.16
C VAL A 50 0.84 -6.81 11.79
N ALA A 51 0.16 -5.77 12.31
CA ALA A 51 0.78 -4.61 12.94
C ALA A 51 1.71 -4.96 14.12
N LYS A 52 1.51 -6.11 14.77
CA LYS A 52 2.40 -6.63 15.83
C LYS A 52 3.81 -6.95 15.35
N LEU A 53 3.97 -7.18 14.05
CA LEU A 53 5.25 -7.37 13.38
C LEU A 53 5.93 -6.04 13.03
N GLY A 54 5.25 -4.90 13.22
CA GLY A 54 5.71 -3.58 12.80
C GLY A 54 7.03 -3.13 13.43
N CYS A 55 7.41 -3.71 14.58
CA CYS A 55 8.68 -3.40 15.24
C CYS A 55 9.91 -4.07 14.58
N LEU A 56 9.72 -4.99 13.62
CA LEU A 56 10.81 -5.70 12.95
C LEU A 56 11.62 -4.78 12.04
N GLN A 57 12.81 -4.41 12.51
CA GLN A 57 13.66 -3.40 11.87
C GLN A 57 14.35 -3.87 10.58
N SER A 58 14.39 -5.19 10.36
CA SER A 58 15.07 -5.81 9.22
C SER A 58 14.10 -6.44 8.22
N LEU A 59 12.80 -6.45 8.50
CA LEU A 59 11.82 -7.10 7.65
C LEU A 59 11.74 -6.37 6.31
N ASP A 60 11.99 -7.12 5.24
CA ASP A 60 12.04 -6.65 3.85
C ASP A 60 10.83 -7.20 3.06
N ILE A 61 10.49 -8.47 3.28
CA ILE A 61 9.44 -9.17 2.55
C ILE A 61 8.40 -9.75 3.51
N LEU A 62 7.13 -9.47 3.25
CA LEU A 62 5.99 -10.02 3.97
C LEU A 62 4.95 -10.61 3.02
N TYR A 63 4.76 -11.92 3.12
CA TYR A 63 3.72 -12.66 2.40
C TYR A 63 2.53 -12.94 3.32
N LEU A 64 1.33 -12.54 2.89
CA LEU A 64 0.05 -12.65 3.59
C LEU A 64 -1.05 -13.17 2.66
N ASN A 65 -0.70 -13.87 1.58
CA ASN A 65 -1.65 -14.31 0.57
C ASN A 65 -2.66 -15.29 1.16
N GLY A 66 -3.90 -15.29 0.70
CA GLY A 66 -4.90 -16.29 1.12
C GLY A 66 -5.22 -16.24 2.62
N ASN A 67 -5.24 -15.04 3.19
CA ASN A 67 -5.77 -14.77 4.53
C ASN A 67 -7.16 -14.09 4.41
N ASN A 68 -7.72 -13.62 5.53
CA ASN A 68 -9.07 -13.05 5.61
C ASN A 68 -9.07 -11.56 5.96
N ILE A 69 -8.03 -10.81 5.59
CA ILE A 69 -7.85 -9.41 6.00
C ILE A 69 -8.86 -8.53 5.25
N PRO A 70 -9.83 -7.86 5.93
CA PRO A 70 -10.87 -7.09 5.27
C PRO A 70 -10.46 -5.64 4.96
N SER A 71 -9.49 -5.12 5.69
CA SER A 71 -8.95 -3.77 5.53
C SER A 71 -7.57 -3.66 6.18
N ILE A 72 -6.78 -2.70 5.69
CA ILE A 72 -5.48 -2.33 6.26
C ILE A 72 -5.72 -1.06 7.07
N GLN A 73 -5.53 -1.14 8.38
CA GLN A 73 -5.77 -0.02 9.29
C GLN A 73 -4.55 0.89 9.40
N SER A 74 -4.68 1.97 10.16
CA SER A 74 -3.61 2.95 10.39
C SER A 74 -2.29 2.27 10.75
N ILE A 75 -1.23 2.60 10.01
CA ILE A 75 0.12 2.09 10.23
C ILE A 75 0.85 3.10 11.13
N ALA A 76 1.28 2.64 12.30
CA ALA A 76 2.00 3.50 13.24
C ALA A 76 3.33 4.00 12.64
N VAL A 77 3.71 5.23 12.98
CA VAL A 77 4.96 5.86 12.52
C VAL A 77 6.15 4.94 12.81
N ASN A 78 7.05 4.79 11.84
CA ASN A 78 8.23 3.91 11.89
C ASN A 78 7.93 2.40 12.00
N SER A 79 6.69 1.96 11.79
CA SER A 79 6.41 0.54 11.61
C SER A 79 6.98 0.06 10.27
N PHE A 80 7.56 -1.15 10.27
CA PHE A 80 8.11 -1.80 9.07
C PHE A 80 9.09 -0.90 8.30
N PRO A 81 10.14 -0.38 8.95
CA PRO A 81 10.99 0.67 8.37
C PRO A 81 11.73 0.23 7.11
N LYS A 82 11.92 -1.09 6.90
CA LYS A 82 12.62 -1.66 5.74
C LYS A 82 11.73 -2.47 4.81
N LEU A 83 10.42 -2.56 5.06
CA LEU A 83 9.54 -3.43 4.27
C LEU A 83 9.45 -2.89 2.84
N GLU A 84 10.06 -3.60 1.90
CA GLU A 84 10.10 -3.23 0.49
C GLU A 84 8.98 -3.94 -0.29
N PHE A 85 8.64 -5.17 0.10
CA PHE A 85 7.67 -6.01 -0.60
C PHE A 85 6.56 -6.54 0.31
N LEU A 86 5.32 -6.12 0.00
CA LEU A 86 4.11 -6.62 0.62
C LEU A 86 3.27 -7.42 -0.38
N CYS A 87 2.87 -8.62 0.00
CA CYS A 87 2.02 -9.51 -0.79
C CYS A 87 0.75 -9.82 0.00
N VAL A 88 -0.40 -9.31 -0.44
CA VAL A 88 -1.72 -9.49 0.20
C VAL A 88 -2.73 -10.06 -0.79
N ASP A 89 -2.28 -10.90 -1.74
CA ASP A 89 -3.16 -11.51 -2.73
C ASP A 89 -4.24 -12.36 -2.06
N HIS A 90 -5.43 -12.42 -2.66
CA HIS A 90 -6.53 -13.27 -2.20
C HIS A 90 -6.89 -13.03 -0.72
N ASN A 91 -7.07 -11.76 -0.34
CA ASN A 91 -7.64 -11.34 0.95
C ASN A 91 -9.04 -10.73 0.73
N GLN A 92 -9.57 -10.02 1.72
CA GLN A 92 -10.91 -9.42 1.71
C GLN A 92 -10.87 -7.88 1.66
N ILE A 93 -9.77 -7.29 1.19
CA ILE A 93 -9.60 -5.83 1.13
C ILE A 93 -10.62 -5.24 0.17
N LYS A 94 -11.50 -4.38 0.69
CA LYS A 94 -12.69 -3.90 -0.03
C LYS A 94 -12.73 -2.39 -0.25
N ASP A 95 -11.78 -1.67 0.32
CA ASP A 95 -11.74 -0.21 0.32
C ASP A 95 -10.37 0.31 -0.09
N TRP A 96 -10.38 1.54 -0.57
CA TRP A 96 -9.22 2.21 -1.15
C TRP A 96 -8.36 2.86 -0.06
N GLU A 97 -8.98 3.26 1.04
CA GLU A 97 -8.35 3.77 2.25
C GLU A 97 -7.31 2.78 2.80
N SER A 98 -7.59 1.48 2.73
CA SER A 98 -6.64 0.42 3.06
C SER A 98 -5.34 0.48 2.25
N LEU A 99 -5.42 0.86 0.97
CA LEU A 99 -4.23 1.02 0.15
C LEU A 99 -3.57 2.38 0.36
N ASP A 100 -4.35 3.42 0.67
CA ASP A 100 -3.81 4.75 0.94
C ASP A 100 -2.91 4.78 2.18
N VAL A 101 -3.27 4.06 3.26
CA VAL A 101 -2.46 3.99 4.49
C VAL A 101 -1.07 3.36 4.27
N LEU A 102 -0.88 2.58 3.19
CA LEU A 102 0.42 2.02 2.83
C LEU A 102 1.46 3.10 2.48
N ASN A 103 1.04 4.34 2.20
CA ASN A 103 1.98 5.47 2.05
C ASN A 103 2.78 5.77 3.33
N ALA A 104 2.37 5.26 4.50
CA ALA A 104 3.14 5.33 5.74
C ALA A 104 4.40 4.42 5.73
N LEU A 105 4.44 3.42 4.84
CA LEU A 105 5.58 2.52 4.68
C LEU A 105 6.61 3.16 3.75
N SER A 106 7.58 3.85 4.34
CA SER A 106 8.57 4.66 3.61
C SER A 106 9.41 3.88 2.60
N SER A 107 9.66 2.60 2.87
CA SER A 107 10.49 1.72 2.03
C SER A 107 9.70 0.91 1.02
N LEU A 108 8.36 0.90 1.05
CA LEU A 108 7.56 0.01 0.22
C LEU A 108 7.74 0.33 -1.27
N LYS A 109 8.25 -0.63 -2.06
CA LYS A 109 8.43 -0.51 -3.52
C LYS A 109 7.57 -1.49 -4.30
N ARG A 110 7.18 -2.60 -3.70
CA ARG A 110 6.54 -3.72 -4.39
C ARG A 110 5.24 -4.08 -3.68
N LEU A 111 4.16 -4.16 -4.45
CA LEU A 111 2.85 -4.54 -3.94
C LEU A 111 2.19 -5.58 -4.85
N ARG A 112 1.59 -6.58 -4.21
CA ARG A 112 0.59 -7.46 -4.85
C ARG A 112 -0.66 -7.50 -3.98
N CYS A 113 -1.81 -7.31 -4.59
CA CYS A 113 -3.11 -7.32 -3.95
C CYS A 113 -4.22 -7.90 -4.87
N LYS A 114 -3.87 -8.73 -5.87
CA LYS A 114 -4.87 -9.36 -6.75
C LYS A 114 -5.82 -10.25 -5.96
N GLY A 115 -7.03 -10.47 -6.47
CA GLY A 115 -8.01 -11.33 -5.81
C GLY A 115 -8.62 -10.73 -4.54
N ASN A 116 -8.48 -9.42 -4.32
CA ASN A 116 -9.22 -8.68 -3.31
C ASN A 116 -10.46 -7.99 -3.91
N PRO A 117 -11.57 -7.84 -3.17
CA PRO A 117 -12.78 -7.16 -3.65
C PRO A 117 -12.54 -5.76 -4.25
N ILE A 118 -11.60 -4.98 -3.71
CA ILE A 118 -11.27 -3.62 -4.16
C ILE A 118 -10.83 -3.55 -5.64
N VAL A 119 -10.22 -4.61 -6.16
CA VAL A 119 -9.76 -4.71 -7.56
C VAL A 119 -10.57 -5.69 -8.41
N ALA A 120 -11.53 -6.42 -7.82
CA ALA A 120 -12.22 -7.52 -8.50
C ALA A 120 -13.05 -7.07 -9.71
N ALA A 121 -13.61 -5.86 -9.66
CA ALA A 121 -14.41 -5.29 -10.75
C ALA A 121 -13.59 -4.47 -11.77
N LEU A 122 -12.29 -4.34 -11.57
CA LEU A 122 -11.42 -3.50 -12.40
C LEU A 122 -10.69 -4.34 -13.44
N SER A 123 -10.53 -3.78 -14.64
CA SER A 123 -9.51 -4.29 -15.56
C SER A 123 -8.11 -4.12 -14.95
N ARG A 124 -7.14 -4.90 -15.44
CA ARG A 124 -5.74 -4.81 -15.01
C ARG A 124 -5.19 -3.39 -15.09
N GLU A 125 -5.50 -2.68 -16.18
CA GLU A 125 -5.04 -1.29 -16.39
C GLU A 125 -5.68 -0.33 -15.38
N GLN A 126 -6.99 -0.46 -15.12
CA GLN A 126 -7.68 0.37 -14.12
C GLN A 126 -7.15 0.12 -12.69
N ALA A 127 -6.87 -1.14 -12.34
CA ALA A 127 -6.27 -1.47 -11.05
C ALA A 127 -4.86 -0.87 -10.92
N MET A 128 -4.00 -1.05 -11.94
CA MET A 128 -2.65 -0.46 -11.97
C MET A 128 -2.69 1.06 -11.83
N LEU A 129 -3.53 1.73 -12.63
CA LEU A 129 -3.75 3.17 -12.56
C LEU A 129 -4.08 3.62 -11.13
N GLN A 130 -5.10 3.01 -10.51
CA GLN A 130 -5.52 3.39 -9.16
C GLN A 130 -4.41 3.15 -8.13
N ILE A 131 -3.79 1.97 -8.12
CA ILE A 131 -2.76 1.60 -7.13
C ILE A 131 -1.54 2.52 -7.25
N VAL A 132 -1.01 2.72 -8.46
CA VAL A 132 0.19 3.53 -8.70
C VAL A 132 -0.05 4.99 -8.36
N SER A 133 -1.22 5.53 -8.71
CA SER A 133 -1.55 6.93 -8.42
C SER A 133 -1.85 7.16 -6.94
N ARG A 134 -2.35 6.16 -6.22
CA ARG A 134 -2.65 6.25 -4.78
C ARG A 134 -1.44 6.00 -3.88
N ILE A 135 -0.44 5.23 -4.32
CA ILE A 135 0.76 4.91 -3.52
C ILE A 135 2.03 5.37 -4.23
N LYS A 136 2.66 6.43 -3.68
CA LYS A 136 3.75 7.14 -4.36
C LYS A 136 5.04 6.36 -4.52
N SER A 137 5.31 5.43 -3.60
CA SER A 137 6.60 4.78 -3.47
C SER A 137 6.78 3.57 -4.38
N LEU A 138 5.69 3.03 -4.95
CA LEU A 138 5.72 1.77 -5.69
C LEU A 138 6.49 1.88 -7.02
N THR A 139 7.30 0.87 -7.32
CA THR A 139 7.99 0.71 -8.61
C THR A 139 7.65 -0.61 -9.27
N VAL A 140 7.04 -1.56 -8.55
CA VAL A 140 6.54 -2.82 -9.09
C VAL A 140 5.15 -3.13 -8.51
N VAL A 141 4.17 -3.34 -9.39
CA VAL A 141 2.80 -3.69 -9.00
C VAL A 141 2.34 -4.92 -9.79
N GLU A 142 1.81 -5.93 -9.10
CA GLU A 142 1.40 -7.20 -9.71
C GLU A 142 2.51 -7.85 -10.56
N GLY A 143 3.77 -7.68 -10.13
CA GLY A 143 4.96 -8.17 -10.84
C GLY A 143 5.39 -7.34 -12.06
N ASN A 144 4.75 -6.19 -12.33
CA ASN A 144 5.08 -5.32 -13.45
C ASN A 144 5.84 -4.09 -12.98
N THR A 145 6.99 -3.83 -13.58
CA THR A 145 7.74 -2.59 -13.36
C THR A 145 6.94 -1.40 -13.88
N VAL A 146 6.80 -0.37 -13.05
CA VAL A 146 6.18 0.90 -13.40
C VAL A 146 7.29 1.88 -13.75
N THR A 147 7.39 2.23 -15.03
CA THR A 147 8.36 3.22 -15.48
C THR A 147 7.98 4.63 -15.00
N PRO A 148 8.95 5.56 -14.91
CA PRO A 148 8.64 6.96 -14.56
C PRO A 148 7.61 7.61 -15.50
N ARG A 149 7.65 7.24 -16.78
CA ARG A 149 6.70 7.74 -17.78
C ARG A 149 5.29 7.21 -17.53
N GLU A 150 5.13 5.90 -17.34
CA GLU A 150 3.83 5.30 -17.01
C GLU A 150 3.25 5.87 -15.71
N ARG A 151 4.08 6.11 -14.70
CA ARG A 151 3.65 6.77 -13.46
C ARG A 151 3.05 8.15 -13.72
N VAL A 152 3.71 8.98 -14.52
CA VAL A 152 3.20 10.32 -14.87
C VAL A 152 1.87 10.21 -15.63
N ASP A 153 1.78 9.29 -16.59
CA ASP A 153 0.57 9.09 -17.39
C ASP A 153 -0.60 8.62 -16.51
N PHE A 154 -0.35 7.67 -15.60
CA PHE A 154 -1.33 7.22 -14.62
C PHE A 154 -1.77 8.35 -13.68
N GLU A 155 -0.83 9.07 -13.07
CA GLU A 155 -1.16 10.15 -12.13
C GLU A 155 -1.97 11.28 -12.77
N ARG A 156 -1.65 11.67 -14.01
CA ARG A 156 -2.45 12.65 -14.78
C ARG A 156 -3.86 12.15 -15.08
N TYR A 157 -3.98 10.90 -15.52
CA TYR A 157 -5.29 10.32 -15.79
C TYR A 157 -6.12 10.16 -14.52
N TYR A 158 -5.49 9.74 -13.41
CA TYR A 158 -6.10 9.66 -12.09
C TYR A 158 -6.63 11.01 -11.62
N LEU A 159 -5.87 12.11 -11.75
CA LEU A 159 -6.34 13.46 -11.44
C LEU A 159 -7.64 13.80 -12.20
N LYS A 160 -7.76 13.41 -13.47
CA LYS A 160 -8.99 13.59 -14.27
C LYS A 160 -10.15 12.70 -13.79
N LEU A 161 -9.88 11.54 -13.18
CA LEU A 161 -10.92 10.72 -12.58
C LEU A 161 -11.42 11.33 -11.26
N CYS A 162 -10.51 11.78 -10.40
CA CYS A 162 -10.85 12.35 -9.10
C CYS A 162 -11.82 13.54 -9.18
N THR A 163 -11.79 14.32 -10.28
CA THR A 163 -12.73 15.44 -10.48
C THR A 163 -14.18 15.01 -10.67
N LYS A 164 -14.46 13.72 -10.85
CA LYS A 164 -15.80 13.17 -10.91
C LYS A 164 -16.36 12.82 -9.52
N ASP A 165 -15.49 12.73 -8.52
CA ASP A 165 -15.83 12.25 -7.18
C ASP A 165 -16.13 13.41 -6.19
N GLY A 166 -16.11 14.66 -6.66
CA GLY A 166 -16.48 15.83 -5.87
C GLY A 166 -16.58 17.11 -6.69
N ASN A 167 -17.23 18.14 -6.13
CA ASN A 167 -17.40 19.45 -6.77
C ASN A 167 -16.30 20.44 -6.36
N THR A 168 -15.65 20.21 -5.22
CA THR A 168 -14.58 21.07 -4.70
C THR A 168 -13.28 20.29 -4.52
N ARG A 169 -12.14 21.00 -4.57
CA ARG A 169 -10.82 20.39 -4.28
C ARG A 169 -10.75 19.74 -2.90
N GLN A 170 -11.49 20.28 -1.92
CA GLN A 170 -11.53 19.76 -0.54
C GLN A 170 -12.30 18.44 -0.43
N GLU A 171 -13.45 18.34 -1.11
CA GLU A 171 -14.23 17.09 -1.18
C GLU A 171 -13.42 15.98 -1.84
N ILE A 172 -12.77 16.29 -2.96
CA ILE A 172 -11.93 15.34 -3.70
C ILE A 172 -10.73 14.90 -2.85
N ALA A 173 -10.03 15.84 -2.21
CA ALA A 173 -8.88 15.52 -1.36
C ALA A 173 -9.22 14.61 -0.18
N ARG A 174 -10.47 14.60 0.29
CA ARG A 174 -10.94 13.71 1.35
C ARG A 174 -11.03 12.24 0.88
N LEU A 175 -11.37 12.01 -0.38
CA LEU A 175 -11.50 10.67 -0.98
C LEU A 175 -10.20 10.17 -1.62
N HIS A 176 -9.31 11.10 -1.96
CA HIS A 176 -8.07 10.84 -2.67
C HIS A 176 -6.91 11.55 -1.95
N PRO A 177 -6.27 10.90 -0.96
CA PRO A 177 -5.27 11.54 -0.10
C PRO A 177 -4.09 12.18 -0.84
N ARG A 178 -3.72 11.62 -2.01
CA ARG A 178 -2.66 12.17 -2.88
C ARG A 178 -3.12 13.25 -3.85
N PHE A 179 -4.40 13.59 -3.94
CA PHE A 179 -4.91 14.54 -4.95
C PHE A 179 -4.20 15.90 -4.89
N SER A 180 -4.11 16.49 -3.69
CA SER A 180 -3.46 17.78 -3.50
C SER A 180 -1.97 17.76 -3.86
N GLU A 181 -1.26 16.68 -3.49
CA GLU A 181 0.15 16.47 -3.85
C GLU A 181 0.31 16.35 -5.38
N LEU A 182 -0.51 15.52 -6.02
CA LEU A 182 -0.46 15.29 -7.46
C LEU A 182 -0.81 16.55 -8.27
N CYS A 183 -1.78 17.36 -7.84
CA CYS A 183 -2.04 18.67 -8.43
C CYS A 183 -0.76 19.53 -8.43
N GLN A 184 -0.04 19.61 -7.31
CA GLN A 184 1.19 20.41 -7.23
C GLN A 184 2.32 19.89 -8.13
N ILE A 185 2.40 18.57 -8.33
CA ILE A 185 3.39 17.95 -9.21
C ILE A 185 3.04 18.24 -10.68
N HIS A 186 1.81 17.93 -11.09
CA HIS A 186 1.45 17.92 -12.52
C HIS A 186 0.98 19.28 -13.04
N GLU A 187 0.38 20.14 -12.21
CA GLU A 187 0.02 21.52 -12.61
C GLU A 187 1.28 22.37 -12.87
N LYS A 188 2.41 22.09 -12.20
CA LYS A 188 3.68 22.78 -12.47
C LYS A 188 4.32 22.37 -13.79
N HIS A 189 4.08 21.13 -14.25
CA HIS A 189 4.69 20.59 -15.46
C HIS A 189 3.83 20.79 -16.72
N ASP A 190 2.54 21.11 -16.59
CA ASP A 190 1.62 21.33 -17.71
C ASP A 190 1.54 22.79 -18.22
N PHE A 191 2.31 23.74 -17.66
CA PHE A 191 2.46 25.08 -18.26
C PHE A 191 3.55 25.15 -19.33
N GLY A 192 3.42 24.26 -20.31
CA GLY A 192 4.00 24.36 -21.65
C GLY A 192 2.89 24.47 -22.69
N GLY A 193 2.04 25.51 -22.58
CA GLY A 193 1.11 25.90 -23.64
C GLY A 193 -0.36 25.51 -23.45
N ARG A 194 -1.09 26.29 -22.65
CA ARG A 194 -2.38 26.94 -23.02
C ARG A 194 -2.88 27.78 -21.85
N LYS A 195 -2.80 29.10 -22.01
CA LYS A 195 -3.56 30.07 -21.20
C LYS A 195 -5.04 29.91 -21.55
N THR A 196 -5.87 29.54 -20.58
CA THR A 196 -7.33 29.80 -20.44
C THR A 196 -7.79 29.04 -19.18
N ALA A 197 -8.54 29.54 -18.21
CA ALA A 197 -9.26 30.79 -18.06
C ALA A 197 -9.51 31.04 -16.57
N GLU A 198 -8.82 32.00 -15.97
CA GLU A 198 -9.35 32.70 -14.80
C GLU A 198 -10.34 33.74 -15.29
N LYS A 199 -11.60 33.33 -15.44
CA LYS A 199 -12.76 34.23 -15.44
C LYS A 199 -13.99 33.41 -15.09
N SER A 200 -14.56 33.74 -13.94
CA SER A 200 -15.95 33.53 -13.49
C SER A 200 -16.09 32.66 -12.24
N ILE A 201 -15.87 33.28 -11.07
CA ILE A 201 -16.83 33.15 -9.97
C ILE A 201 -17.07 34.56 -9.43
N LYS A 202 -18.23 35.11 -9.79
CA LYS A 202 -18.77 36.36 -9.23
C LYS A 202 -19.27 36.08 -7.81
N LYS A 203 -18.88 36.94 -6.87
CA LYS A 203 -19.83 37.80 -6.16
C LYS A 203 -19.14 39.11 -5.83
#